data_AF-A0A535A6Y0-F1
#
_entry.id   AF-A0A535A6Y0-F1
#
_cell.length_a   1.000
_cell.length_b   1.000
_cell.length_c   1.000
_cell.angle_alpha   90.00
_cell.angle_beta   90.00
_cell.angle_gamma   90.00
#
_symmetry.space_group_name_H-M   'P 1'
#
loop_
_entity.id
_entity.type
_entity.pdbx_description
1 polymer ?
#
loop_
_entity_poly.entity_id
_entity_poly.type
_entity_poly.pdbx_seq_one_letter_code
_entity_poly.pdbx_strand_id
1 'polypeptide(L)'
;MRAIAAASLLDAQPMCADCWNKPFCGISPVSTYVREGDLFGQRPRCFECKEHMAVARTLFALLANESDRETTGIFERWTTGTGRHR
;
A
#
# COMPACT_ATOMS: atom_id res chain seq x y z
N MET A 1 -5.61 -5.41 21.96
CA MET A 1 -6.43 -5.74 20.77
C MET A 1 -7.33 -4.59 20.30
N ARG A 2 -8.20 -4.00 21.14
CA ARG A 2 -9.13 -2.93 20.70
C ARG A 2 -8.48 -1.72 20.01
N ALA A 3 -7.38 -1.20 20.57
CA ALA A 3 -6.66 -0.06 19.99
C ALA A 3 -6.08 -0.36 18.60
N ILE A 4 -5.50 -1.56 18.41
CA ILE A 4 -4.98 -2.01 17.11
C ILE A 4 -6.11 -2.14 16.09
N ALA A 5 -7.25 -2.74 16.48
CA ALA A 5 -8.41 -2.85 15.60
C ALA A 5 -8.96 -1.48 15.16
N ALA A 6 -9.01 -0.51 16.07
CA ALA A 6 -9.43 0.86 15.77
C ALA A 6 -8.44 1.58 14.83
N ALA A 7 -7.13 1.40 15.05
CA ALA A 7 -6.09 2.00 14.20
C ALA A 7 -6.04 1.37 12.79
N SER A 8 -6.39 0.09 12.65
CA SER A 8 -6.47 -0.59 11.34
C SER A 8 -7.74 -0.22 10.54
N LEU A 9 -8.76 0.38 11.16
CA LEU A 9 -10.00 0.74 10.47
C LEU A 9 -9.83 2.06 9.72
N LEU A 10 -9.37 1.98 8.48
CA LEU A 10 -9.03 3.16 7.65
C LEU A 10 -10.20 4.14 7.45
N ASP A 11 -11.44 3.65 7.42
CA ASP A 11 -12.64 4.49 7.27
C ASP A 11 -12.89 5.38 8.50
N ALA A 12 -12.37 5.01 9.66
CA ALA A 12 -12.45 5.80 10.88
C ALA A 12 -11.24 6.74 11.07
N GLN A 13 -10.27 6.71 10.14
CA GLN A 13 -9.04 7.48 10.23
C GLN A 13 -9.10 8.73 9.33
N PRO A 14 -8.86 9.94 9.86
CA PRO A 14 -8.74 11.14 9.06
C PRO A 14 -7.72 10.96 7.93
N MET A 15 -7.97 11.54 6.77
CA MET A 15 -7.15 11.43 5.55
C MET A 15 -7.11 10.05 4.90
N CYS A 16 -7.28 8.96 5.67
CA CYS A 16 -7.38 7.61 5.14
C CYS A 16 -8.77 7.30 4.58
N ALA A 17 -9.84 7.79 5.21
CA ALA A 17 -11.22 7.58 4.77
C ALA A 17 -11.44 7.99 3.30
N ASP A 18 -10.81 9.09 2.87
CA ASP A 18 -10.89 9.64 1.51
C ASP A 18 -9.65 9.33 0.65
N CYS A 19 -8.73 8.48 1.13
CA CYS A 19 -7.50 8.19 0.42
C CYS A 19 -7.77 7.32 -0.82
N TRP A 20 -7.33 7.77 -2.00
CA TRP A 20 -7.39 7.00 -3.24
C TRP A 20 -6.69 5.63 -3.13
N ASN A 21 -5.63 5.54 -2.34
CA ASN A 21 -4.85 4.32 -2.16
C ASN A 21 -5.43 3.37 -1.10
N LYS A 22 -6.54 3.74 -0.42
CA LYS A 22 -7.15 2.94 0.66
C LYS A 22 -7.35 1.46 0.30
N PRO A 23 -7.83 1.06 -0.89
CA PRO A 23 -8.02 -0.35 -1.25
C PRO A 23 -6.70 -1.14 -1.38
N PHE A 24 -5.58 -0.45 -1.61
CA PHE A 24 -4.27 -1.05 -1.84
C PHE A 24 -3.30 -0.77 -0.68
N CYS A 25 -3.77 -0.08 0.35
CA CYS A 25 -2.97 0.31 1.51
C CYS A 25 -2.81 -0.88 2.46
N GLY A 26 -1.55 -1.28 2.71
CA GLY A 26 -1.20 -2.41 3.58
C GLY A 26 -0.52 -2.00 4.88
N ILE A 27 -0.63 -0.74 5.29
CA ILE A 27 0.13 -0.23 6.43
C ILE A 27 -0.39 -0.87 7.73
N SER A 28 0.54 -1.47 8.49
CA SER A 28 0.25 -2.05 9.80
C SER A 28 0.43 -1.02 10.91
N PRO A 29 -0.59 -0.78 11.77
CA PRO A 29 -0.45 0.11 12.92
C PRO A 29 0.60 -0.38 13.93
N VAL A 30 0.92 -1.69 13.95
CA VAL A 30 2.02 -2.22 14.78
C VAL A 30 3.37 -1.70 14.29
N SER A 31 3.59 -1.66 12.97
CA SER A 31 4.83 -1.12 12.40
C SER A 31 4.96 0.37 12.70
N THR A 32 3.87 1.13 12.56
CA THR A 32 3.83 2.55 12.90
C THR A 32 4.11 2.77 14.39
N TYR A 33 3.55 1.96 15.29
CA TYR A 33 3.85 2.06 16.73
C TYR A 33 5.32 1.77 17.06
N VAL A 34 5.92 0.76 16.43
CA VAL A 34 7.35 0.44 16.62
C VAL A 34 8.24 1.60 16.16
N ARG A 35 7.85 2.33 15.11
CA ARG A 35 8.65 3.41 14.52
C ARG A 35 8.42 4.77 15.18
N GLU A 36 7.18 5.11 15.49
CA GLU A 36 6.76 6.45 15.93
C GLU A 36 6.29 6.48 17.40
N GLY A 37 6.11 5.33 18.04
CA GLY A 37 5.51 5.24 19.38
C GLY A 37 4.00 5.51 19.39
N ASP A 38 3.37 5.61 18.22
CA ASP A 38 1.95 5.89 18.01
C ASP A 38 1.34 4.89 17.02
N LEU A 39 0.16 4.36 17.35
CA LEU A 39 -0.57 3.41 16.50
C LEU A 39 -1.18 4.08 15.26
N PHE A 40 -1.53 5.36 15.34
CA PHE A 40 -2.22 6.07 14.27
C PHE A 40 -1.21 6.72 13.31
N GLY A 41 -0.20 7.38 13.88
CA GLY A 41 0.83 8.10 13.15
C GLY A 41 0.29 9.35 12.45
N GLN A 42 1.19 10.18 11.94
CA GLN A 42 0.79 11.43 11.26
C GLN A 42 0.37 11.20 9.81
N ARG A 43 -0.81 10.62 9.57
CA ARG A 43 -1.35 10.40 8.21
C ARG A 43 -1.76 11.73 7.55
N PRO A 44 -1.48 11.96 6.25
CA PRO A 44 -0.73 11.13 5.31
C PRO A 44 0.77 11.48 5.27
N ARG A 45 1.28 12.29 6.21
CA ARG A 45 2.67 12.80 6.21
C ARG A 45 3.71 11.77 6.64
N CYS A 46 3.25 10.70 7.29
CA CYS A 46 4.05 9.58 7.74
C CYS A 46 4.87 8.96 6.59
N PHE A 47 6.00 8.34 6.91
CA PHE A 47 6.90 7.78 5.91
C PHE A 47 6.25 6.64 5.12
N GLU A 48 5.57 5.71 5.81
CA GLU A 48 4.88 4.56 5.21
C GLU A 48 3.80 5.04 4.23
N CYS A 49 3.09 6.10 4.57
CA CYS A 49 2.06 6.69 3.74
C CYS A 49 2.63 7.06 2.37
N LYS A 50 3.77 7.77 2.38
CA LYS A 50 4.45 8.22 1.17
C LYS A 50 4.99 7.04 0.37
N GLU A 51 5.62 6.08 1.04
CA GLU A 51 6.18 4.89 0.41
C GLU A 51 5.11 4.04 -0.28
N HIS A 52 4.05 3.66 0.45
CA HIS A 52 2.97 2.83 -0.10
C HIS A 52 2.20 3.53 -1.23
N MET A 53 1.94 4.85 -1.11
CA MET A 53 1.31 5.60 -2.20
C MET A 53 2.22 5.73 -3.41
N ALA A 54 3.54 5.87 -3.22
CA ALA A 54 4.50 5.93 -4.31
C ALA A 54 4.58 4.58 -5.05
N VAL A 55 4.67 3.46 -4.31
CA VAL A 55 4.64 2.11 -4.90
C VAL A 55 3.37 1.91 -5.71
N ALA A 56 2.21 2.16 -5.13
CA ALA A 56 0.93 1.98 -5.82
C ALA A 56 0.83 2.87 -7.06
N ARG A 57 1.22 4.16 -6.96
CA ARG A 57 1.20 5.08 -8.09
C ARG A 57 2.12 4.62 -9.22
N THR A 58 3.33 4.16 -8.89
CA THR A 58 4.28 3.64 -9.87
C THR A 58 3.72 2.42 -10.57
N LEU A 59 3.15 1.47 -9.83
CA LEU A 59 2.53 0.28 -10.41
C LEU A 59 1.38 0.64 -11.36
N PHE A 60 0.49 1.56 -10.96
CA PHE A 60 -0.60 1.98 -11.83
C PHE A 60 -0.13 2.77 -13.05
N ALA A 61 0.91 3.59 -12.93
CA ALA A 61 1.50 4.29 -14.07
C ALA A 61 2.10 3.31 -15.08
N LEU A 62 2.78 2.27 -14.59
CA LEU A 62 3.33 1.19 -15.41
C LEU A 62 2.21 0.35 -16.07
N LEU A 63 1.17 0.00 -15.31
CA LEU A 63 0.01 -0.74 -15.82
C LEU A 63 -0.75 0.05 -16.89
N ALA A 64 -0.83 1.37 -16.77
CA ALA A 64 -1.50 2.23 -17.75
C ALA A 64 -0.71 2.33 -19.07
N ASN A 65 0.57 1.95 -19.10
CA ASN A 65 1.39 1.94 -20.31
C ASN A 65 1.31 0.58 -21.03
N GLU A 66 0.19 0.33 -21.71
CA GLU A 66 -0.04 -0.93 -22.44
C GLU A 66 0.95 -1.17 -23.60
N SER A 67 1.67 -0.13 -24.05
CA SER A 67 2.66 -0.25 -25.11
C SER A 67 3.97 -0.91 -24.64
N ASP A 68 4.24 -0.91 -23.33
CA ASP A 68 5.40 -1.56 -22.73
C ASP A 68 5.12 -3.05 -22.50
N ARG A 69 5.43 -3.85 -23.53
CA ARG A 69 5.27 -5.30 -23.51
C ARG A 69 6.18 -6.00 -22.51
N GLU A 70 7.35 -5.42 -22.19
CA GLU A 70 8.26 -6.01 -21.22
C GLU A 70 7.66 -5.93 -19.82
N THR A 71 7.25 -4.72 -19.42
CA THR A 71 6.61 -4.49 -18.12
C THR A 71 5.31 -5.27 -17.99
N THR A 72 4.49 -5.29 -19.05
CA THR A 72 3.25 -6.09 -19.07
C THR A 72 3.56 -7.57 -18.83
N GLY A 73 4.55 -8.12 -19.53
CA GLY A 73 4.98 -9.51 -19.33
C GLY A 73 5.53 -9.78 -17.92
N ILE A 74 6.18 -8.81 -17.27
CA ILE A 74 6.59 -8.92 -15.86
C ILE A 74 5.35 -9.05 -14.95
N PHE A 75 4.36 -8.17 -15.11
CA PHE A 75 3.15 -8.17 -14.29
C PHE A 75 2.30 -9.43 -14.49
N GLU A 76 2.18 -9.92 -15.73
CA GLU A 76 1.54 -11.21 -16.01
C GLU A 76 2.21 -12.33 -15.20
N ARG A 77 3.54 -12.44 -15.23
CA ARG A 77 4.27 -13.46 -14.46
C ARG A 77 4.06 -13.37 -12.96
N TRP A 78 3.91 -12.18 -12.40
CA TRP A 78 3.60 -11.99 -10.97
C TRP A 78 2.22 -12.56 -10.59
N THR A 79 1.26 -12.55 -11.51
CA THR A 79 -0.12 -13.00 -11.26
C THR A 79 -0.36 -14.46 -11.65
N THR A 80 0.22 -14.94 -12.74
CA THR A 80 -0.04 -16.28 -13.28
C THR A 80 0.86 -17.38 -12.70
N GLY A 81 1.85 -17.02 -11.88
CA GLY A 81 2.72 -17.98 -11.19
C GLY A 81 3.64 -18.81 -12.11
N THR A 82 3.72 -18.47 -13.40
CA THR A 82 4.51 -19.17 -14.43
C THR A 82 6.02 -19.05 -14.25
N GLY A 83 6.49 -18.24 -13.29
CA GLY A 83 7.90 -18.10 -12.90
C GLY A 83 8.32 -18.87 -11.65
N ARG A 84 7.50 -19.82 -11.15
CA ARG A 84 7.87 -20.62 -9.98
C ARG A 84 8.97 -21.62 -10.35
N HIS A 85 10.23 -21.22 -10.16
CA HIS A 85 11.32 -22.16 -9.92
C HIS A 85 10.89 -23.09 -8.78
N ARG A 86 10.56 -24.33 -9.11
CA ARG A 86 10.69 -25.46 -8.18
C ARG A 86 12.16 -25.81 -8.04
#